data_AF-A0A169XDC6-F1
#
_entry.id   AF-A0A169XDC6-F1
#
_cell.length_a   1.000
_cell.length_b   1.000
_cell.length_c   1.000
_cell.angle_alpha   90.00
_cell.angle_beta   90.00
_cell.angle_gamma   90.00
#
_symmetry.space_group_name_H-M   'P 1'
#
loop_
_entity.id
_entity.type
_entity.pdbx_description
1 polymer ?
#
loop_
_entity_poly.entity_id
_entity_poly.type
_entity_poly.pdbx_seq_one_letter_code
_entity_poly.pdbx_strand_id
1 'polypeptide(L)'
;MDIPNSTPDREKEGEQQTCALPIASEKDNSQEASDHVPPLLSPSQQGAEARHTLATEPFQPILKVLADLERDDPKSAFPAARLVGLYRRLWESCVSKHIDGQNLEQSNQILKEASRHLTKERDGLQLHHDKQLSRLRFFEQALESSRVRLTCVLDDWNHPSRFNLHVPGFLDNAREG
;
A
#
# COMPACT_ATOMS: atom_id res chain seq x y z
N MET A 1 20.63 42.72 29.96
CA MET A 1 19.61 43.76 30.17
C MET A 1 18.29 43.20 29.69
N ASP A 2 17.29 43.31 30.54
CA ASP A 2 15.93 42.78 30.42
C ASP A 2 14.95 43.91 30.07
N ILE A 3 14.04 43.62 29.10
CA ILE A 3 12.58 43.97 29.04
C ILE A 3 12.25 45.50 28.82
N PRO A 4 11.03 45.98 28.38
CA PRO A 4 9.79 45.37 27.82
C PRO A 4 9.15 46.02 26.56
N ASN A 5 8.27 45.24 25.91
CA ASN A 5 6.87 45.48 25.47
C ASN A 5 6.36 46.89 25.05
N SER A 6 5.67 46.96 23.89
CA SER A 6 4.19 46.98 23.83
C SER A 6 3.64 47.24 22.41
N THR A 7 2.73 46.36 21.97
CA THR A 7 1.67 46.49 20.94
C THR A 7 0.53 47.41 21.43
N PRO A 8 -0.35 48.01 20.57
CA PRO A 8 -1.46 47.32 19.86
C PRO A 8 -1.69 47.79 18.39
N ASP A 9 -2.20 46.93 17.49
CA ASP A 9 -3.59 46.90 16.95
C ASP A 9 -3.97 48.23 16.23
N ARG A 10 -4.35 48.32 14.94
CA ARG A 10 -5.29 47.51 14.16
C ARG A 10 -5.33 48.03 12.70
N GLU A 11 -5.78 47.16 11.79
CA GLU A 11 -6.51 47.45 10.53
C GLU A 11 -5.82 48.15 9.33
N LYS A 12 -5.53 47.37 8.27
CA LYS A 12 -6.33 47.26 7.01
C LYS A 12 -5.50 46.48 5.97
N GLU A 13 -5.85 45.22 5.70
CA GLU A 13 -6.77 44.79 4.64
C GLU A 13 -6.01 44.63 3.30
N GLY A 14 -5.82 43.36 2.93
CA GLY A 14 -5.05 42.93 1.76
C GLY A 14 -4.96 41.40 1.72
N GLU A 15 -6.13 40.77 1.72
CA GLU A 15 -6.41 39.43 1.15
C GLU A 15 -5.77 38.20 1.85
N GLN A 16 -6.53 37.71 2.82
CA GLN A 16 -6.61 36.31 3.24
C GLN A 16 -7.21 35.44 2.11
N GLN A 17 -6.87 34.14 2.05
CA GLN A 17 -7.79 33.03 2.38
C GLN A 17 -7.24 31.68 1.87
N THR A 18 -6.88 30.71 2.73
CA THR A 18 -7.70 29.71 3.45
C THR A 18 -8.39 28.66 2.57
N CYS A 19 -8.15 27.40 2.93
CA CYS A 19 -8.77 26.17 2.44
C CYS A 19 -10.29 26.24 2.26
N ALA A 20 -10.84 25.78 1.11
CA ALA A 20 -12.21 25.24 0.99
C ALA A 20 -12.44 24.55 -0.38
N LEU A 21 -13.30 23.53 -0.37
CA LEU A 21 -13.72 22.62 -1.46
C LEU A 21 -14.37 23.31 -2.67
N PRO A 22 -14.45 22.65 -3.86
CA PRO A 22 -15.49 22.96 -4.83
C PRO A 22 -16.77 22.20 -4.48
N ILE A 23 -17.76 22.96 -4.04
CA ILE A 23 -19.17 22.56 -3.98
C ILE A 23 -19.69 22.53 -5.42
N ALA A 24 -19.98 21.34 -5.94
CA ALA A 24 -20.96 21.16 -7.00
C ALA A 24 -22.26 20.70 -6.33
N SER A 25 -23.16 21.66 -6.09
CA SER A 25 -24.50 21.42 -5.57
C SER A 25 -25.45 21.21 -6.74
N GLU A 26 -25.69 19.96 -7.12
CA GLU A 26 -26.86 19.58 -7.91
C GLU A 26 -27.93 19.04 -6.96
N LYS A 27 -28.76 20.00 -6.53
CA LYS A 27 -30.19 19.93 -6.26
C LYS A 27 -30.81 18.53 -6.10
N ASP A 28 -31.14 18.29 -4.85
CA ASP A 28 -32.18 17.42 -4.31
C ASP A 28 -33.43 17.29 -5.22
N ASN A 29 -33.80 16.05 -5.52
CA ASN A 29 -35.17 15.70 -5.91
C ASN A 29 -35.53 14.42 -5.15
N SER A 30 -36.38 14.61 -4.15
CA SER A 30 -37.10 13.63 -3.37
C SER A 30 -37.73 12.54 -4.23
N GLN A 31 -37.76 11.29 -3.74
CA GLN A 31 -38.99 10.53 -3.44
C GLN A 31 -38.72 9.01 -3.45
N GLU A 32 -38.92 8.40 -2.29
CA GLU A 32 -39.39 7.03 -2.03
C GLU A 32 -38.85 5.87 -2.90
N ALA A 33 -37.88 5.15 -2.32
CA ALA A 33 -37.84 3.70 -2.40
C ALA A 33 -37.51 3.15 -1.00
N SER A 34 -38.49 3.21 -0.10
CA SER A 34 -38.48 2.42 1.11
C SER A 34 -38.73 0.96 0.73
N ASP A 35 -37.79 0.09 1.08
CA ASP A 35 -38.05 -1.11 1.89
C ASP A 35 -37.17 -2.31 1.52
N HIS A 36 -36.46 -2.77 2.56
CA HIS A 36 -35.79 -4.06 2.72
C HIS A 36 -34.41 -4.28 2.08
N VAL A 37 -33.44 -3.44 2.48
CA VAL A 37 -32.05 -3.93 2.61
C VAL A 37 -31.87 -4.33 4.08
N PRO A 38 -31.56 -5.60 4.40
CA PRO A 38 -31.21 -5.97 5.77
C PRO A 38 -30.04 -5.09 6.24
N PRO A 39 -30.02 -4.62 7.49
CA PRO A 39 -28.91 -3.83 7.99
C PRO A 39 -27.60 -4.55 7.68
N LEU A 40 -26.70 -3.89 6.95
CA LEU A 40 -25.40 -4.43 6.58
C LEU A 40 -24.60 -4.58 7.89
N LEU A 41 -24.70 -5.78 8.48
CA LEU A 41 -24.08 -6.08 9.76
C LEU A 41 -22.57 -5.84 9.64
N SER A 42 -21.99 -5.24 10.68
CA SER A 42 -20.54 -5.03 10.74
C SER A 42 -19.83 -6.40 10.62
N PRO A 43 -18.60 -6.47 10.06
CA PRO A 43 -17.87 -7.74 9.94
C PRO A 43 -17.77 -8.53 11.26
N SER A 44 -17.74 -7.84 12.42
CA SER A 44 -17.77 -8.51 13.73
C SER A 44 -19.15 -9.07 14.12
N GLN A 45 -20.23 -8.41 13.69
CA GLN A 45 -21.61 -8.84 13.93
C GLN A 45 -21.96 -10.04 13.04
N GLN A 46 -21.54 -10.03 11.76
CA GLN A 46 -21.72 -11.16 10.86
C GLN A 46 -21.00 -12.43 11.36
N GLY A 47 -19.79 -12.26 11.90
CA GLY A 47 -19.06 -13.36 12.52
C GLY A 47 -19.72 -13.87 13.81
N ALA A 48 -20.36 -13.01 14.61
CA ALA A 48 -21.08 -13.43 15.82
C ALA A 48 -22.35 -14.22 15.46
N GLU A 49 -23.12 -13.74 14.49
CA GLU A 49 -24.35 -14.38 14.05
C GLU A 49 -24.09 -15.75 13.40
N ALA A 50 -23.06 -15.85 12.56
CA ALA A 50 -22.63 -17.14 12.00
C ALA A 50 -22.19 -18.14 13.08
N ARG A 51 -21.44 -17.68 14.10
CA ARG A 51 -21.05 -18.50 15.26
C ARG A 51 -22.27 -19.04 15.99
N HIS A 52 -23.26 -18.19 16.26
CA HIS A 52 -24.48 -18.58 16.97
C HIS A 52 -25.34 -19.58 16.18
N THR A 53 -25.49 -19.39 14.87
CA THR A 53 -26.26 -20.32 14.02
C THR A 53 -25.61 -21.70 13.98
N LEU A 54 -24.31 -21.77 13.67
CA LEU A 54 -23.56 -23.04 13.59
C LEU A 54 -23.45 -23.76 14.94
N ALA A 55 -23.46 -23.01 16.05
CA ALA A 55 -23.44 -23.58 17.39
C ALA A 55 -24.79 -24.15 17.82
N THR A 56 -25.90 -23.54 17.40
CA THR A 56 -27.22 -23.83 17.97
C THR A 56 -28.06 -24.76 17.09
N GLU A 57 -27.94 -24.67 15.77
CA GLU A 57 -28.67 -25.49 14.79
C GLU A 57 -28.55 -27.01 15.06
N PRO A 58 -27.34 -27.58 15.29
CA PRO A 58 -27.20 -29.03 15.46
C PRO A 58 -27.89 -29.58 16.72
N PHE A 59 -28.18 -28.72 17.70
CA PHE A 59 -28.74 -29.11 18.98
C PHE A 59 -30.27 -28.96 19.05
N GLN A 60 -30.92 -28.32 18.08
CA GLN A 60 -32.36 -28.12 18.09
C GLN A 60 -33.16 -29.42 18.28
N PRO A 61 -32.84 -30.55 17.60
CA PRO A 61 -33.59 -31.80 17.78
C PRO A 61 -33.42 -32.39 19.18
N ILE A 62 -32.20 -32.36 19.72
CA ILE A 62 -31.89 -32.91 21.04
C ILE A 62 -32.54 -32.08 22.15
N LEU A 63 -32.61 -30.76 21.99
CA LEU A 63 -33.33 -29.90 22.93
C LEU A 63 -34.81 -30.23 23.00
N LYS A 64 -35.42 -30.54 21.86
CA LYS A 64 -36.82 -30.96 21.81
C LYS A 64 -37.03 -32.28 22.55
N VAL A 65 -36.16 -33.28 22.31
CA VAL A 65 -36.19 -34.56 23.03
C VAL A 65 -35.99 -34.39 24.54
N LEU A 66 -35.10 -33.47 24.95
CA LEU A 66 -34.91 -33.17 26.38
C LEU A 66 -36.14 -32.52 27.00
N ALA A 67 -36.84 -31.65 26.28
CA ALA A 67 -38.09 -31.04 26.75
C ALA A 67 -39.22 -32.08 26.89
N ASP A 68 -39.29 -33.05 25.98
CA ASP A 68 -40.24 -34.17 26.09
C ASP A 68 -39.86 -35.09 27.27
N LEU A 69 -38.57 -35.39 27.43
CA LEU A 69 -38.06 -36.22 28.54
C LEU A 69 -38.27 -35.58 29.92
N GLU A 70 -38.16 -34.25 30.03
CA GLU A 70 -38.46 -33.52 31.26
C GLU A 70 -39.92 -33.69 31.71
N ARG A 71 -40.84 -33.86 30.75
CA ARG A 71 -42.26 -34.11 31.03
C ARG A 71 -42.52 -35.57 31.38
N ASP A 72 -41.87 -36.50 30.69
CA ASP A 72 -42.14 -37.95 30.81
C ASP A 72 -41.38 -38.62 31.97
N ASP A 73 -40.11 -38.23 32.20
CA ASP A 73 -39.27 -38.74 33.28
C ASP A 73 -38.26 -37.68 33.77
N PRO A 74 -38.64 -36.82 34.72
CA PRO A 74 -37.78 -35.75 35.21
C PRO A 74 -36.51 -36.28 35.92
N LYS A 75 -36.49 -37.54 36.38
CA LYS A 75 -35.31 -38.11 37.06
C LYS A 75 -34.17 -38.41 36.08
N SER A 76 -34.47 -38.76 34.83
CA SER A 76 -33.47 -38.97 33.78
C SER A 76 -33.22 -37.72 32.94
N ALA A 77 -34.18 -36.80 32.86
CA ALA A 77 -34.05 -35.53 32.15
C ALA A 77 -32.88 -34.68 32.65
N PHE A 78 -32.70 -34.54 33.96
CA PHE A 78 -31.64 -33.69 34.52
C PHE A 78 -30.22 -34.19 34.18
N PRO A 79 -29.86 -35.47 34.38
CA PRO A 79 -28.58 -36.01 33.92
C PRO A 79 -28.36 -35.85 32.41
N ALA A 80 -29.40 -36.10 31.60
CA ALA A 80 -29.32 -35.97 30.15
C ALA A 80 -29.08 -34.52 29.71
N ALA A 81 -29.83 -33.57 30.28
CA ALA A 81 -29.68 -32.15 30.02
C ALA A 81 -28.30 -31.64 30.43
N ARG A 82 -27.77 -32.11 31.57
CA ARG A 82 -26.41 -31.76 32.02
C ARG A 82 -25.34 -32.24 31.04
N LEU A 83 -25.46 -33.47 30.52
CA LEU A 83 -24.53 -34.01 29.53
C LEU A 83 -24.59 -33.21 28.21
N VAL A 84 -25.79 -32.96 27.69
CA VAL A 84 -25.99 -32.17 26.47
C VAL A 84 -25.46 -30.74 26.64
N GLY A 85 -25.65 -30.13 27.80
CA GLY A 85 -25.12 -28.80 28.10
C GLY A 85 -23.59 -28.74 28.08
N LEU A 86 -22.90 -29.77 28.58
CA LEU A 86 -21.43 -29.87 28.50
C LEU A 86 -20.96 -30.03 27.05
N TYR A 87 -21.60 -30.92 26.29
CA TYR A 87 -21.25 -31.13 24.88
C TYR A 87 -21.49 -29.88 24.02
N ARG A 88 -22.59 -29.15 24.26
CA ARG A 88 -22.87 -27.87 23.58
C ARG A 88 -21.75 -26.85 23.80
N ARG A 89 -21.30 -26.66 25.04
CA ARG A 89 -20.21 -25.70 25.33
C ARG A 89 -18.90 -26.08 24.63
N LEU A 90 -18.61 -27.38 24.54
CA LEU A 90 -17.45 -27.86 23.80
C LEU A 90 -17.60 -27.59 22.29
N TRP A 91 -18.79 -27.84 21.74
CA TRP A 91 -19.12 -27.56 20.35
C TRP A 91 -19.00 -26.07 20.02
N GLU A 92 -19.58 -25.19 20.84
CA GLU A 92 -19.46 -23.73 20.72
C GLU A 92 -17.99 -23.29 20.66
N SER A 93 -17.14 -23.85 21.52
CA SER A 93 -15.70 -23.59 21.49
C SER A 93 -15.03 -24.07 20.20
N CYS A 94 -15.42 -25.25 19.71
CA CYS A 94 -14.89 -25.82 18.47
C CYS A 94 -15.27 -24.98 17.25
N VAL A 95 -16.55 -24.58 17.15
CA VAL A 95 -17.07 -23.72 16.07
C VAL A 95 -16.40 -22.36 16.09
N SER A 96 -16.24 -21.75 17.28
CA SER A 96 -15.54 -20.46 17.38
C SER A 96 -14.11 -20.56 16.86
N LYS A 97 -13.34 -21.56 17.32
CA LYS A 97 -11.96 -21.75 16.87
C LYS A 97 -11.87 -22.03 15.37
N HIS A 98 -12.84 -22.76 14.82
CA HIS A 98 -12.91 -23.02 13.39
C HIS A 98 -13.10 -21.74 12.58
N ILE A 99 -14.06 -20.89 12.98
CA ILE A 99 -14.33 -19.60 12.31
C ILE A 99 -13.14 -18.66 12.45
N ASP A 100 -12.50 -18.61 13.62
CA ASP A 100 -11.29 -17.81 13.81
C ASP A 100 -10.14 -18.32 12.94
N GLY A 101 -10.01 -19.63 12.78
CA GLY A 101 -9.06 -20.25 11.85
C GLY A 101 -9.34 -19.90 10.39
N GLN A 102 -10.60 -19.91 9.95
CA GLN A 102 -10.98 -19.49 8.60
C GLN A 102 -10.67 -18.01 8.35
N ASN A 103 -11.02 -17.13 9.29
CA ASN A 103 -10.72 -15.70 9.21
C ASN A 103 -9.21 -15.43 9.13
N LEU A 104 -8.43 -16.17 9.93
CA LEU A 104 -6.97 -16.07 9.92
C LEU A 104 -6.39 -16.53 8.58
N GLU A 105 -6.85 -17.66 8.04
CA GLU A 105 -6.41 -18.16 6.73
C GLU A 105 -6.73 -17.15 5.62
N GLN A 106 -7.95 -16.60 5.60
CA GLN A 106 -8.34 -15.58 4.64
C GLN A 106 -7.44 -14.34 4.73
N SER A 107 -7.16 -13.87 5.95
CA SER A 107 -6.26 -12.74 6.18
C SER A 107 -4.84 -13.04 5.73
N ASN A 108 -4.37 -14.27 5.94
CA ASN A 108 -3.05 -14.72 5.50
C ASN A 108 -2.94 -14.74 3.96
N GLN A 109 -4.00 -15.15 3.26
CA GLN A 109 -4.03 -15.12 1.80
C GLN A 109 -3.99 -13.69 1.25
N ILE A 110 -4.74 -12.76 1.86
CA ILE A 110 -4.70 -11.34 1.50
C ILE A 110 -3.27 -10.79 1.71
N LEU A 111 -2.65 -11.11 2.84
CA LEU A 111 -1.29 -10.68 3.15
C LEU A 111 -0.27 -11.26 2.15
N LYS A 112 -0.40 -12.53 1.76
CA LYS A 112 0.45 -13.17 0.75
C LYS A 112 0.33 -12.46 -0.60
N GLU A 113 -0.88 -12.11 -1.02
CA GLU A 113 -1.10 -11.38 -2.27
C GLU A 113 -0.48 -9.97 -2.22
N ALA A 114 -0.69 -9.23 -1.11
CA ALA A 114 -0.07 -7.92 -0.93
C ALA A 114 1.46 -8.02 -0.94
N SER A 115 2.03 -9.05 -0.32
CA SER A 115 3.48 -9.29 -0.34
C SER A 115 4.01 -9.58 -1.75
N ARG A 116 3.29 -10.38 -2.56
CA ARG A 116 3.61 -10.58 -3.98
C ARG A 116 3.62 -9.27 -4.75
N HIS A 117 2.61 -8.43 -4.53
CA HIS A 117 2.51 -7.12 -5.18
C HIS A 117 3.70 -6.22 -4.82
N LEU A 118 4.01 -6.08 -3.53
CA LEU A 118 5.14 -5.26 -3.07
C LEU A 118 6.49 -5.76 -3.60
N THR A 119 6.65 -7.08 -3.69
CA THR A 119 7.84 -7.72 -4.27
C THR A 119 8.02 -7.29 -5.74
N LYS A 120 6.93 -7.31 -6.52
CA LYS A 120 6.94 -6.87 -7.92
C LYS A 120 7.27 -5.38 -8.06
N GLU A 121 6.69 -4.52 -7.22
CA GLU A 121 6.99 -3.08 -7.22
C GLU A 121 8.45 -2.80 -6.86
N ARG A 122 8.99 -3.49 -5.84
CA ARG A 122 10.40 -3.42 -5.47
C ARG A 122 11.29 -3.80 -6.66
N ASP A 123 11.00 -4.91 -7.34
CA ASP A 123 11.81 -5.38 -8.47
C ASP A 123 11.76 -4.41 -9.65
N GLY A 124 10.58 -3.83 -9.92
CA GLY A 124 10.43 -2.76 -10.91
C GLY A 124 11.27 -1.53 -10.56
N LEU A 125 11.23 -1.10 -9.29
CA LEU A 125 12.01 0.05 -8.83
C LEU A 125 13.53 -0.22 -8.91
N GLN A 126 13.98 -1.40 -8.53
CA GLN A 126 15.38 -1.81 -8.65
C GLN A 126 15.83 -1.77 -10.11
N LEU A 127 15.03 -2.30 -11.03
CA LEU A 127 15.32 -2.25 -12.46
C LEU A 127 15.45 -0.81 -12.97
N HIS A 128 14.55 0.09 -12.53
CA HIS A 128 14.63 1.50 -12.87
C HIS A 128 15.90 2.15 -12.32
N HIS A 129 16.28 1.84 -11.09
CA HIS A 129 17.51 2.33 -10.47
C HIS A 129 18.76 1.89 -11.26
N ASP A 130 18.87 0.60 -11.59
CA ASP A 130 20.01 0.05 -12.32
C ASP A 130 20.13 0.65 -13.73
N LYS A 131 19.00 0.92 -14.38
CA LYS A 131 18.96 1.63 -15.67
C LYS A 131 19.49 3.05 -15.56
N GLN A 132 19.12 3.78 -14.51
CA GLN A 132 19.62 5.14 -14.28
C GLN A 132 21.12 5.13 -13.97
N LEU A 133 21.60 4.19 -13.15
CA LEU A 133 23.03 4.03 -12.87
C LEU A 133 23.83 3.75 -14.16
N SER A 134 23.32 2.87 -15.01
CA SER A 134 23.96 2.57 -16.30
C SER A 134 24.06 3.81 -17.20
N ARG A 135 22.99 4.61 -17.24
CA ARG A 135 22.97 5.86 -18.00
C ARG A 135 23.91 6.91 -17.42
N LEU A 136 24.00 7.01 -16.09
CA LEU A 136 24.92 7.94 -15.42
C LEU A 136 26.38 7.59 -15.74
N ARG A 137 26.76 6.32 -15.64
CA ARG A 137 28.12 5.85 -15.99
C ARG A 137 28.47 6.12 -17.44
N PHE A 138 27.51 5.94 -18.35
CA PHE A 138 27.70 6.27 -19.76
C PHE A 138 28.01 7.76 -19.95
N PHE A 139 27.26 8.66 -19.31
CA PHE A 139 27.52 10.09 -19.39
C PHE A 139 28.85 10.48 -18.77
N GLU A 140 29.20 9.91 -17.62
CA GLU A 140 30.50 10.12 -16.98
C GLU A 140 31.65 9.77 -17.93
N GLN A 141 31.59 8.62 -18.60
CA GLN A 141 32.60 8.22 -19.58
C GLN A 141 32.63 9.15 -20.81
N ALA A 142 31.47 9.54 -21.32
CA ALA A 142 31.38 10.45 -22.47
C ALA A 142 31.95 11.84 -22.14
N LEU A 143 31.65 12.36 -20.94
CA LEU A 143 32.18 13.63 -20.44
C LEU A 143 33.68 13.55 -20.25
N GLU A 144 34.19 12.49 -19.61
CA GLU A 144 35.62 12.26 -19.44
C GLU A 144 36.35 12.20 -20.79
N SER A 145 35.80 11.46 -21.75
CA SER A 145 36.33 11.39 -23.10
C SER A 145 36.33 12.74 -23.80
N SER A 146 35.27 13.54 -23.63
CA SER A 146 35.19 14.89 -24.20
C SER A 146 36.19 15.84 -23.58
N ARG A 147 36.41 15.76 -22.26
CA ARG A 147 37.40 16.55 -21.53
C ARG A 147 38.80 16.27 -22.06
N VAL A 148 39.18 15.00 -22.18
CA VAL A 148 40.49 14.61 -22.72
C VAL A 148 40.70 15.15 -24.12
N ARG A 149 39.70 15.02 -25.02
CA ARG A 149 39.80 15.57 -26.38
C ARG A 149 39.95 17.09 -26.39
N LEU A 150 39.16 17.80 -25.57
CA LEU A 150 39.25 19.25 -25.47
C LEU A 150 40.63 19.67 -24.97
N THR A 151 41.18 19.01 -23.95
CA THR A 151 42.54 19.28 -23.47
C THR A 151 43.56 19.15 -24.59
N CYS A 152 43.52 18.06 -25.39
CA CYS A 152 44.44 17.92 -26.54
C CYS A 152 44.32 19.07 -27.55
N VAL A 153 43.09 19.48 -27.90
CA VAL A 153 42.87 20.60 -28.84
C VAL A 153 43.40 21.92 -28.26
N LEU A 154 43.21 22.16 -26.97
CA LEU A 154 43.74 23.35 -26.30
C LEU A 154 45.28 23.35 -26.24
N ASP A 155 45.90 22.20 -25.97
CA ASP A 155 47.36 22.05 -25.96
C ASP A 155 47.96 22.31 -27.35
N ASP A 156 47.32 21.78 -28.39
CA ASP A 156 47.71 22.02 -29.79
C ASP A 156 47.60 23.51 -30.18
N TRP A 157 46.58 24.22 -29.66
CA TRP A 157 46.41 25.67 -29.87
C TRP A 157 47.48 26.50 -29.15
N ASN A 158 47.87 26.11 -27.94
CA ASN A 158 48.88 26.82 -27.13
C ASN A 158 50.31 26.59 -27.64
N HIS A 159 50.54 25.57 -28.47
CA HIS A 159 51.84 25.25 -29.06
C HIS A 159 51.79 25.16 -30.59
N PRO A 160 51.48 26.27 -31.30
CA PRO A 160 51.21 26.28 -32.74
C PRO A 160 52.43 25.86 -33.59
N SER A 161 53.64 25.90 -33.04
CA SER A 161 54.87 25.45 -33.70
C SER A 161 54.95 23.93 -33.94
N ARG A 162 54.08 23.10 -33.33
CA ARG A 162 53.99 21.65 -33.62
C ARG A 162 53.23 21.32 -34.91
N PHE A 163 52.37 22.22 -35.40
CA PHE A 163 51.67 22.02 -36.69
C PHE A 163 52.61 22.11 -37.90
N ASN A 164 53.74 22.81 -37.78
CA ASN A 164 54.59 23.15 -38.92
C ASN A 164 55.80 22.22 -39.14
N LEU A 165 55.95 21.12 -38.38
CA LEU A 165 57.12 20.22 -38.52
C LEU A 165 56.85 18.90 -39.27
N HIS A 166 55.64 18.70 -39.80
CA HIS A 166 55.32 17.51 -40.61
C HIS A 166 54.81 17.88 -42.01
N VAL A 167 55.62 18.65 -42.75
CA VAL A 167 55.57 18.67 -44.23
C VAL A 167 56.90 18.09 -44.73
N PRO A 168 56.99 16.77 -45.01
CA PRO A 168 58.13 16.22 -45.72
C PRO A 168 58.01 16.58 -47.19
N GLY A 169 58.98 17.33 -47.70
CA GLY A 169 59.24 17.40 -49.14
C GLY A 169 58.73 18.65 -49.85
N PHE A 170 59.36 19.79 -49.58
CA PHE A 170 59.55 20.79 -50.64
C PHE A 170 61.02 21.20 -50.64
N LEU A 171 61.86 20.26 -51.10
CA LEU A 171 63.27 20.52 -51.37
C LEU A 171 63.36 21.10 -52.78
N ASP A 172 63.58 22.41 -52.81
CA ASP A 172 64.53 23.12 -53.67
C ASP A 172 64.83 22.51 -55.05
N ASN A 173 64.34 23.18 -56.10
CA ASN A 173 64.94 23.14 -57.43
C ASN A 173 65.06 24.58 -57.94
N ALA A 174 66.10 25.27 -57.50
CA ALA A 174 66.69 26.37 -58.25
C ALA A 174 67.44 25.86 -59.49
N ARG A 175 67.49 26.73 -60.52
CA ARG A 175 68.48 26.84 -61.63
C ARG A 175 68.03 26.31 -63.01
N GLU A 176 67.52 27.17 -63.90
CA GLU A 176 68.22 28.04 -64.89
C GLU A 176 68.91 27.28 -66.04
N GLY A 177 68.51 27.64 -67.27
CA GLY A 177 69.42 27.90 -68.41
C GLY A 177 69.82 26.71 -69.27
#